data_AF-A0A484YVD8-F1
#
_entry.id   AF-A0A484YVD8-F1
#
_cell.length_a   1.000
_cell.length_b   1.000
_cell.length_c   1.000
_cell.angle_alpha   90.00
_cell.angle_beta   90.00
_cell.angle_gamma   90.00
#
_symmetry.space_group_name_H-M   'P 1'
#
loop_
_entity.id
_entity.type
_entity.pdbx_description
1 polymer ?
#
loop_
_entity_poly.entity_id
_entity_poly.type
_entity_poly.pdbx_seq_one_letter_code
_entity_poly.pdbx_strand_id
1 'polypeptide(L)'
;MKADGTPAAPLISWQDARVTRPYEHTNPDVAYVTSFSGYLTHRLTGEFKDNIANYFGQWPVDYKTWAWSEDAAVMEKFNIPRQMLFDVQMPGTILGHITPQAALATHFPAGLPVVCTTSDKPVEALGAGLLDDETAVISLGTYIALMMNGKALPKDPVAYWPIMSSIPQTLLYEGYGIRKGMWTVSWLRDMLGESLIQDAKAQDLSPEDLLNKKSVLRATWL
;
A
#
# COMPACT_ATOMS: atom_id res chain seq x y z
N MET A 1 1.25 -19.50 -0.91
CA MET A 1 2.54 -19.98 -1.46
C MET A 1 2.74 -21.42 -1.04
N LYS A 2 3.34 -22.24 -1.90
CA LYS A 2 3.72 -23.62 -1.57
C LYS A 2 4.96 -23.64 -0.68
N ALA A 3 5.31 -24.82 -0.15
CA ALA A 3 6.48 -24.98 0.72
C ALA A 3 7.81 -24.63 0.01
N ASP A 4 7.85 -24.80 -1.31
CA ASP A 4 9.02 -24.50 -2.15
C ASP A 4 9.14 -23.03 -2.58
N GLY A 5 8.26 -22.14 -2.09
CA GLY A 5 8.29 -20.72 -2.46
C GLY A 5 7.51 -20.35 -3.72
N THR A 6 6.92 -21.32 -4.43
CA THR A 6 6.17 -21.04 -5.65
C THR A 6 4.72 -20.63 -5.35
N PRO A 7 4.06 -19.88 -6.25
CA PRO A 7 2.65 -19.53 -6.08
C PRO A 7 1.76 -20.79 -5.99
N ALA A 8 0.96 -20.88 -4.93
CA ALA A 8 -0.07 -21.91 -4.78
C ALA A 8 -1.40 -21.50 -5.43
N ALA A 9 -1.56 -20.22 -5.73
CA ALA A 9 -2.70 -19.61 -6.42
C ALA A 9 -2.21 -18.32 -7.12
N PRO A 10 -2.97 -17.81 -8.11
CA PRO A 10 -2.73 -16.48 -8.66
C PRO A 10 -2.75 -15.39 -7.58
N LEU A 11 -2.03 -14.29 -7.82
CA LEU A 11 -2.08 -13.12 -6.94
C LEU A 11 -3.52 -12.60 -6.85
N ILE A 12 -3.95 -12.30 -5.63
CA ILE A 12 -5.30 -11.82 -5.32
C ILE A 12 -5.22 -10.33 -5.03
N SER A 13 -6.13 -9.55 -5.61
CA SER A 13 -6.25 -8.12 -5.32
C SER A 13 -6.82 -7.89 -3.92
N TRP A 14 -6.44 -6.80 -3.26
CA TRP A 14 -7.05 -6.37 -2.00
C TRP A 14 -8.54 -6.02 -2.13
N GLN A 15 -9.04 -5.87 -3.36
CA GLN A 15 -10.47 -5.65 -3.64
C GLN A 15 -11.26 -6.95 -3.85
N ASP A 16 -10.60 -8.10 -3.85
CA ASP A 16 -11.25 -9.40 -4.03
C ASP A 16 -12.09 -9.76 -2.81
N ALA A 17 -13.31 -10.26 -3.01
CA ALA A 17 -14.21 -10.63 -1.91
C ALA A 17 -13.62 -11.71 -0.96
N ARG A 18 -12.64 -12.50 -1.42
CA ARG A 18 -11.96 -13.48 -0.57
C ARG A 18 -11.10 -12.82 0.51
N VAL A 19 -10.60 -11.60 0.28
CA VAL A 19 -9.77 -10.90 1.27
C VAL A 19 -10.58 -10.17 2.34
N THR A 20 -11.91 -10.19 2.26
CA THR A 20 -12.82 -9.58 3.25
C THR A 20 -13.41 -10.59 4.23
N ARG A 21 -13.01 -11.86 4.14
CA ARG A 21 -13.45 -12.95 5.01
C ARG A 21 -12.24 -13.73 5.57
N PRO A 22 -12.44 -14.53 6.64
CA PRO A 22 -11.39 -15.42 7.14
C PRO A 22 -10.86 -16.34 6.03
N TYR A 23 -9.60 -16.75 6.16
CA TYR A 23 -8.98 -17.63 5.17
C TYR A 23 -9.68 -19.00 5.12
N GLU A 24 -9.77 -19.57 3.93
CA GLU A 24 -10.44 -20.86 3.71
C GLU A 24 -9.41 -21.89 3.21
N HIS A 25 -9.23 -22.98 3.94
CA HIS A 25 -8.30 -24.07 3.61
C HIS A 25 -8.83 -24.97 2.48
N THR A 26 -8.98 -24.40 1.29
CA THR A 26 -9.50 -25.09 0.10
C THR A 26 -8.43 -25.76 -0.75
N ASN A 27 -7.17 -25.35 -0.61
CA ASN A 27 -6.03 -25.89 -1.34
C ASN A 27 -4.97 -26.45 -0.36
N PRO A 28 -4.74 -27.77 -0.35
CA PRO A 28 -3.78 -28.41 0.57
C PRO A 28 -2.31 -28.08 0.25
N ASP A 29 -2.00 -27.60 -0.96
CA ASP A 29 -0.63 -27.21 -1.34
C ASP A 29 -0.19 -25.88 -0.71
N VAL A 30 -1.11 -25.13 -0.09
CA VAL A 30 -0.79 -23.84 0.54
C VAL A 30 -0.07 -24.09 1.86
N ALA A 31 1.25 -23.91 1.84
CA ALA A 31 2.07 -23.91 3.04
C ALA A 31 2.09 -22.54 3.73
N TYR A 32 2.04 -21.45 2.96
CA TYR A 32 2.13 -20.09 3.48
C TYR A 32 1.08 -19.14 2.90
N VAL A 33 0.62 -18.19 3.71
CA VAL A 33 -0.25 -17.06 3.32
C VAL A 33 0.51 -15.78 3.64
N THR A 34 0.79 -14.98 2.62
CA THR A 34 1.64 -13.80 2.72
C THR A 34 1.18 -12.72 1.74
N SER A 35 1.64 -11.50 1.96
CA SER A 35 1.43 -10.37 1.05
C SER A 35 2.23 -10.57 -0.25
N PHE A 36 2.01 -9.68 -1.23
CA PHE A 36 2.83 -9.68 -2.44
C PHE A 36 4.29 -9.31 -2.16
N SER A 37 4.54 -8.36 -1.23
CA SER A 37 5.89 -7.98 -0.84
C SER A 37 6.62 -9.13 -0.15
N GLY A 38 5.97 -9.89 0.72
CA GLY A 38 6.54 -11.09 1.32
C GLY A 38 6.92 -12.15 0.28
N TYR A 39 6.04 -12.39 -0.70
CA TYR A 39 6.39 -13.26 -1.84
C TYR A 39 7.64 -12.76 -2.58
N LEU A 40 7.72 -11.46 -2.89
CA LEU A 40 8.90 -10.90 -3.55
C LEU A 40 10.16 -11.06 -2.69
N THR A 41 10.07 -10.82 -1.37
CA THR A 41 11.18 -11.05 -0.45
C THR A 41 11.69 -12.48 -0.59
N HIS A 42 10.81 -13.47 -0.46
CA HIS A 42 11.21 -14.87 -0.57
C HIS A 42 11.85 -15.18 -1.93
N ARG A 43 11.29 -14.67 -3.03
CA ARG A 43 11.85 -14.87 -4.38
C ARG A 43 13.21 -14.23 -4.57
N LEU A 44 13.49 -13.12 -3.88
CA LEU A 44 14.74 -12.38 -3.97
C LEU A 44 15.81 -12.94 -3.03
N THR A 45 15.43 -13.31 -1.81
CA THR A 45 16.37 -13.61 -0.71
C THR A 45 16.35 -15.06 -0.23
N GLY A 46 15.31 -15.82 -0.57
CA GLY A 46 15.05 -17.17 -0.03
C GLY A 46 14.43 -17.17 1.37
N GLU A 47 14.30 -16.00 2.00
CA GLU A 47 13.81 -15.86 3.38
C GLU A 47 12.28 -15.83 3.42
N PHE A 48 11.67 -16.48 4.41
CA PHE A 48 10.23 -16.39 4.67
C PHE A 48 9.95 -15.23 5.64
N LYS A 49 10.36 -14.03 5.24
CA LYS A 49 10.23 -12.80 6.03
C LYS A 49 9.44 -11.73 5.27
N ASP A 50 8.75 -10.86 5.99
CA ASP A 50 8.05 -9.71 5.43
C ASP A 50 7.97 -8.57 6.47
N ASN A 51 7.49 -7.41 6.07
CA ASN A 51 7.17 -6.31 6.97
C ASN A 51 5.73 -6.43 7.51
N ILE A 52 5.57 -6.33 8.83
CA ILE A 52 4.26 -6.40 9.49
C ILE A 52 3.29 -5.31 8.99
N ALA A 53 3.80 -4.12 8.65
CA ALA A 53 2.96 -2.99 8.27
C ALA A 53 2.28 -3.13 6.89
N ASN A 54 2.64 -4.16 6.12
CA ASN A 54 1.93 -4.53 4.89
C ASN A 54 0.62 -5.28 5.16
N TYR A 55 0.41 -5.76 6.39
CA TYR A 55 -0.74 -6.58 6.74
C TYR A 55 -1.81 -5.74 7.43
N PHE A 56 -2.93 -5.55 6.74
CA PHE A 56 -4.09 -4.81 7.23
C PHE A 56 -5.39 -5.52 6.84
N GLY A 57 -6.46 -5.33 7.60
CA GLY A 57 -7.75 -5.97 7.33
C GLY A 57 -7.83 -7.39 7.87
N GLN A 58 -8.01 -8.39 6.99
CA GLN A 58 -8.23 -9.80 7.38
C GLN A 58 -6.93 -10.55 7.72
N TRP A 59 -6.15 -10.00 8.65
CA TRP A 59 -4.90 -10.60 9.14
C TRP A 59 -4.82 -10.54 10.67
N PRO A 60 -4.22 -11.54 11.33
CA PRO A 60 -4.07 -11.59 12.77
C PRO A 60 -2.94 -10.68 13.26
N VAL A 61 -3.01 -9.38 12.97
CA VAL A 61 -1.98 -8.40 13.36
C VAL A 61 -2.31 -7.80 14.72
N ASP A 62 -1.32 -7.74 15.61
CA ASP A 62 -1.38 -6.92 16.82
C ASP A 62 -0.69 -5.58 16.57
N TYR A 63 -1.51 -4.52 16.49
CA TYR A 63 -1.04 -3.16 16.23
C TYR A 63 -0.22 -2.55 17.38
N LYS A 64 -0.29 -3.10 18.59
CA LYS A 64 0.49 -2.61 19.73
C LYS A 64 1.91 -3.16 19.69
N THR A 65 2.05 -4.44 19.36
CA THR A 65 3.35 -5.14 19.38
C THR A 65 4.04 -5.16 18.02
N TRP A 66 3.34 -4.77 16.94
CA TRP A 66 3.86 -4.85 15.58
C TRP A 66 4.29 -6.27 15.21
N ALA A 67 3.47 -7.24 15.62
CA ALA A 67 3.68 -8.65 15.37
C ALA A 67 2.36 -9.35 15.02
N TRP A 68 2.46 -10.64 14.72
CA TRP A 68 1.28 -11.51 14.72
C TRP A 68 0.71 -11.61 16.13
N SER A 69 -0.62 -11.66 16.22
CA SER A 69 -1.32 -11.84 17.48
C SER A 69 -0.97 -13.20 18.08
N GLU A 70 -0.71 -13.21 19.39
CA GLU A 70 -0.55 -14.44 20.18
C GLU A 70 -1.89 -14.93 20.76
N ASP A 71 -2.97 -14.17 20.57
CA ASP A 71 -4.30 -14.53 21.05
C ASP A 71 -4.91 -15.62 20.15
N ALA A 72 -5.17 -16.78 20.73
CA ALA A 72 -5.75 -17.93 20.04
C ALA A 72 -7.11 -17.60 19.40
N ALA A 73 -7.95 -16.78 20.04
CA ALA A 73 -9.26 -16.39 19.49
C ALA A 73 -9.11 -15.48 18.27
N VAL A 74 -8.08 -14.62 18.25
CA VAL A 74 -7.75 -13.79 17.08
C VAL A 74 -7.26 -14.66 15.94
N MET A 75 -6.35 -15.60 16.22
CA MET A 75 -5.83 -16.54 15.22
C MET A 75 -6.94 -17.41 14.62
N GLU A 76 -7.85 -17.94 15.46
CA GLU A 76 -9.02 -18.71 15.03
C GLU A 76 -9.97 -17.87 14.16
N LYS A 77 -10.25 -16.62 14.56
CA LYS A 77 -11.11 -15.70 13.81
C LYS A 77 -10.65 -15.50 12.38
N PHE A 78 -9.34 -15.33 12.16
CA PHE A 78 -8.80 -15.15 10.80
C PHE A 78 -8.56 -16.46 10.07
N ASN A 79 -8.56 -17.59 10.79
CA ASN A 79 -8.37 -18.94 10.28
C ASN A 79 -7.05 -19.09 9.49
N ILE A 80 -5.98 -18.43 9.97
CA ILE A 80 -4.62 -18.54 9.41
C ILE A 80 -3.67 -18.94 10.55
N PRO A 81 -3.29 -20.22 10.65
CA PRO A 81 -2.36 -20.69 11.67
C PRO A 81 -0.98 -20.03 11.57
N ARG A 82 -0.32 -19.82 12.72
CA ARG A 82 0.98 -19.11 12.81
C ARG A 82 2.06 -19.69 11.90
N GLN A 83 2.10 -21.01 11.72
CA GLN A 83 3.07 -21.69 10.86
C GLN A 83 2.90 -21.39 9.36
N MET A 84 1.74 -20.88 8.94
CA MET A 84 1.49 -20.44 7.56
C MET A 84 1.88 -18.98 7.35
N LEU A 85 2.20 -18.25 8.41
CA LEU A 85 2.59 -16.83 8.33
C LEU A 85 4.11 -16.70 8.30
N PHE A 86 4.59 -15.73 7.53
CA PHE A 86 6.00 -15.37 7.49
C PHE A 86 6.47 -14.75 8.80
N ASP A 87 7.78 -14.76 9.04
CA ASP A 87 8.35 -14.01 10.14
C ASP A 87 8.37 -12.52 9.80
N VAL A 88 7.66 -11.73 10.60
CA VAL A 88 7.49 -10.30 10.33
C VAL A 88 8.56 -9.45 10.99
N GLN A 89 8.92 -8.36 10.32
CA GLN A 89 9.92 -7.38 10.73
C GLN A 89 9.31 -5.97 10.72
N MET A 90 10.00 -5.02 11.35
CA MET A 90 9.64 -3.60 11.29
C MET A 90 10.05 -2.99 9.93
N PRO A 91 9.37 -1.93 9.46
CA PRO A 91 9.81 -1.16 8.30
C PRO A 91 11.26 -0.68 8.44
N GLY A 92 12.00 -0.67 7.33
CA GLY A 92 13.41 -0.30 7.31
C GLY A 92 14.37 -1.42 7.72
N THR A 93 13.86 -2.63 8.01
CA THR A 93 14.69 -3.79 8.35
C THR A 93 15.20 -4.50 7.09
N ILE A 94 16.43 -5.02 7.13
CA ILE A 94 16.95 -5.92 6.08
C ILE A 94 16.26 -7.29 6.23
N LEU A 95 15.45 -7.67 5.25
CA LEU A 95 14.78 -8.98 5.23
C LEU A 95 15.68 -10.11 4.72
N GLY A 96 16.76 -9.77 4.04
CA GLY A 96 17.74 -10.71 3.51
C GLY A 96 18.61 -10.06 2.45
N HIS A 97 19.28 -10.87 1.65
CA HIS A 97 20.16 -10.40 0.58
C HIS A 97 19.82 -11.09 -0.73
N ILE A 98 20.00 -10.39 -1.85
CA ILE A 98 19.75 -10.94 -3.19
C ILE A 98 20.56 -12.23 -3.39
N THR A 99 19.86 -13.33 -3.67
CA THR A 99 20.48 -14.62 -3.98
C THR A 99 21.17 -14.61 -5.34
N PRO A 100 22.14 -15.52 -5.61
CA PRO A 100 22.72 -15.67 -6.94
C PRO A 100 21.68 -15.90 -8.05
N GLN A 101 20.64 -16.68 -7.76
CA GLN A 101 19.55 -16.98 -8.68
C GLN A 101 18.70 -15.73 -8.96
N ALA A 102 18.36 -14.95 -7.93
CA ALA A 102 17.65 -13.68 -8.09
C ALA A 102 18.50 -12.63 -8.82
N ALA A 103 19.81 -12.59 -8.58
CA ALA A 103 20.75 -11.72 -9.30
C ALA A 103 20.74 -11.99 -10.81
N LEU A 104 20.74 -13.27 -11.21
CA LEU A 104 20.65 -13.66 -12.63
C LEU A 104 19.33 -13.21 -13.27
N ALA A 105 18.22 -13.27 -12.54
CA ALA A 105 16.88 -12.92 -13.05
C ALA A 105 16.61 -11.40 -13.08
N THR A 106 17.24 -10.63 -12.20
CA THR A 106 16.94 -9.19 -12.01
C THR A 106 18.07 -8.26 -12.42
N HIS A 107 19.28 -8.81 -12.62
CA HIS A 107 20.54 -8.07 -12.80
C HIS A 107 20.99 -7.22 -11.60
N PHE A 108 20.37 -7.39 -10.43
CA PHE A 108 20.91 -6.84 -9.19
C PHE A 108 22.16 -7.59 -8.74
N PRO A 109 23.12 -6.93 -8.08
CA PRO A 109 24.26 -7.62 -7.48
C PRO A 109 23.82 -8.67 -6.46
N ALA A 110 24.38 -9.88 -6.56
CA ALA A 110 24.22 -10.87 -5.51
C ALA A 110 24.79 -10.33 -4.18
N GLY A 111 24.11 -10.64 -3.07
CA GLY A 111 24.46 -10.12 -1.76
C GLY A 111 23.97 -8.69 -1.47
N LEU A 112 23.31 -8.01 -2.41
CA LEU A 112 22.70 -6.70 -2.14
C LEU A 112 21.58 -6.84 -1.08
N PRO A 113 21.55 -6.00 -0.03
CA PRO A 113 20.51 -6.09 0.99
C PRO A 113 19.14 -5.71 0.42
N VAL A 114 18.12 -6.49 0.80
CA VAL A 114 16.71 -6.19 0.53
C VAL A 114 16.10 -5.63 1.81
N VAL A 115 15.88 -4.32 1.82
CA VAL A 115 15.27 -3.60 2.93
C VAL A 115 13.75 -3.54 2.72
N CYS A 116 12.98 -3.86 3.76
CA CYS A 116 11.53 -3.75 3.66
C CYS A 116 11.03 -2.33 3.87
N THR A 117 9.91 -2.06 3.23
CA THR A 117 9.07 -0.92 3.49
C THR A 117 7.63 -1.39 3.68
N THR A 118 6.72 -0.44 3.90
CA THR A 118 5.28 -0.67 4.04
C THR A 118 4.51 -0.39 2.75
N SER A 119 3.20 -0.33 2.86
CA SER A 119 2.27 0.01 1.77
C SER A 119 2.55 1.39 1.16
N ASP A 120 1.93 1.63 0.01
CA ASP A 120 2.12 2.85 -0.79
C ASP A 120 1.83 4.14 -0.03
N LYS A 121 0.74 4.21 0.74
CA LYS A 121 0.30 5.43 1.43
C LYS A 121 1.29 5.93 2.49
N PRO A 122 1.76 5.10 3.44
CA PRO A 122 2.78 5.57 4.38
C PRO A 122 4.15 5.84 3.72
N VAL A 123 4.47 5.20 2.60
CA VAL A 123 5.71 5.49 1.86
C VAL A 123 5.62 6.83 1.14
N GLU A 124 4.48 7.12 0.52
CA GLU A 124 4.16 8.42 -0.07
C GLU A 124 4.24 9.52 0.99
N ALA A 125 3.61 9.31 2.15
CA ALA A 125 3.65 10.25 3.26
C ALA A 125 5.08 10.53 3.74
N LEU A 126 5.89 9.47 3.93
CA LEU A 126 7.30 9.61 4.32
C LEU A 126 8.10 10.37 3.25
N GLY A 127 7.93 10.03 1.97
CA GLY A 127 8.61 10.69 0.85
C GLY A 127 8.20 12.16 0.65
N ALA A 128 6.98 12.51 1.05
CA ALA A 128 6.47 13.88 1.07
C ALA A 128 6.92 14.70 2.30
N GLY A 129 7.67 14.08 3.23
CA GLY A 129 8.20 14.76 4.41
C GLY A 129 7.27 14.76 5.63
N LEU A 130 6.28 13.87 5.70
CA LEU A 130 5.40 13.72 6.87
C LEU A 130 6.15 13.05 8.03
N LEU A 131 6.95 13.82 8.77
CA LEU A 131 7.80 13.33 9.86
C LEU A 131 7.24 13.66 11.26
N ASP A 132 6.41 14.69 11.36
CA ASP A 132 5.80 15.18 12.60
C ASP A 132 4.27 15.02 12.58
N ASP A 133 3.61 15.43 13.66
CA ASP A 133 2.16 15.40 13.84
C ASP A 133 1.46 16.76 13.61
N GLU A 134 2.20 17.77 13.11
CA GLU A 134 1.68 19.10 12.78
C GLU A 134 1.46 19.27 11.27
N THR A 135 2.08 18.40 10.48
CA THR A 135 1.99 18.37 9.03
C THR A 135 0.86 17.46 8.57
N ALA A 136 0.19 17.85 7.48
CA ALA A 136 -0.74 16.99 6.75
C ALA A 136 -0.30 16.88 5.29
N VAL A 137 -0.35 15.67 4.75
CA VAL A 137 -0.11 15.41 3.32
C VAL A 137 -1.44 15.17 2.63
N ILE A 138 -1.67 15.89 1.54
CA ILE A 138 -2.82 15.66 0.66
C ILE A 138 -2.30 14.98 -0.61
N SER A 139 -2.58 13.69 -0.74
CA SER A 139 -2.29 12.92 -1.94
C SER A 139 -3.36 13.21 -3.00
N LEU A 140 -2.97 13.86 -4.09
CA LEU A 140 -3.86 14.22 -5.20
C LEU A 140 -3.84 13.15 -6.30
N GLY A 141 -4.30 11.95 -5.97
CA GLY A 141 -4.41 10.83 -6.90
C GLY A 141 -5.82 10.62 -7.46
N THR A 142 -6.00 9.48 -8.15
CA THR A 142 -7.32 8.95 -8.52
C THR A 142 -8.26 8.85 -7.31
N TYR A 143 -7.70 8.53 -6.15
CA TYR A 143 -8.31 8.70 -4.84
C TYR A 143 -7.55 9.81 -4.12
N ILE A 144 -8.26 10.86 -3.70
CA ILE A 144 -7.63 11.95 -2.95
C ILE A 144 -7.68 11.58 -1.48
N ALA A 145 -6.53 11.47 -0.82
CA ALA A 145 -6.42 11.12 0.59
C ALA A 145 -5.70 12.22 1.38
N LEU A 146 -6.20 12.52 2.57
CA LEU A 146 -5.47 13.30 3.57
C LEU A 146 -4.80 12.34 4.55
N MET A 147 -3.52 12.55 4.83
CA MET A 147 -2.70 11.70 5.68
C MET A 147 -2.00 12.55 6.74
N MET A 148 -2.00 12.04 7.98
CA MET A 148 -1.32 12.64 9.13
C MET A 148 -0.66 11.55 9.98
N ASN A 149 0.40 11.90 10.71
CA ASN A 149 0.95 10.97 11.70
C ASN A 149 0.01 10.82 12.90
N GLY A 150 -0.10 9.59 13.37
CA GLY A 150 -0.95 9.18 14.47
C GLY A 150 -0.16 8.68 15.67
N LYS A 151 -0.59 9.08 16.87
CA LYS A 151 0.07 8.72 18.15
C LYS A 151 -0.49 7.45 18.81
N ALA A 152 -1.73 7.07 18.50
CA ALA A 152 -2.40 5.96 19.15
C ALA A 152 -3.50 5.37 18.26
N LEU A 153 -3.94 4.14 18.52
CA LEU A 153 -5.12 3.64 17.84
C LEU A 153 -6.35 4.47 18.25
N PRO A 154 -7.06 5.11 17.31
CA PRO A 154 -8.24 5.88 17.62
C PRO A 154 -9.36 4.97 18.13
N LYS A 155 -10.17 5.49 19.05
CA LYS A 155 -11.41 4.86 19.47
C LYS A 155 -12.52 5.28 18.49
N ASP A 156 -13.08 4.31 17.77
CA ASP A 156 -14.22 4.48 16.87
C ASP A 156 -14.08 5.64 15.86
N PRO A 157 -13.02 5.67 15.03
CA PRO A 157 -12.82 6.77 14.09
C PRO A 157 -13.91 6.79 13.00
N VAL A 158 -14.44 7.98 12.70
CA VAL A 158 -15.50 8.17 11.69
C VAL A 158 -14.95 8.69 10.36
N ALA A 159 -13.96 9.59 10.41
CA ALA A 159 -13.47 10.32 9.23
C ALA A 159 -12.17 9.74 8.64
N TYR A 160 -11.53 8.79 9.33
CA TYR A 160 -10.25 8.22 8.94
C TYR A 160 -10.11 6.80 9.48
N TRP A 161 -9.06 6.10 9.09
CA TRP A 161 -8.64 4.84 9.71
C TRP A 161 -7.12 4.84 9.96
N PRO A 162 -6.65 4.14 11.00
CA PRO A 162 -5.23 3.98 11.27
C PRO A 162 -4.64 2.86 10.41
N ILE A 163 -3.44 3.08 9.89
CA ILE A 163 -2.56 2.04 9.35
C ILE A 163 -1.17 2.17 10.00
N MET A 164 -0.38 1.10 9.96
CA MET A 164 1.01 1.15 10.42
C MET A 164 1.85 1.97 9.45
N SER A 165 2.66 2.89 9.97
CA SER A 165 3.47 3.82 9.16
C SER A 165 4.73 3.16 8.59
N SER A 166 5.44 3.91 7.74
CA SER A 166 6.81 3.60 7.31
C SER A 166 7.83 3.84 8.42
N ILE A 167 7.47 4.67 9.42
CA ILE A 167 8.31 4.92 10.59
C ILE A 167 7.92 3.90 11.67
N PRO A 168 8.87 3.05 12.14
CA PRO A 168 8.60 2.03 13.15
C PRO A 168 7.86 2.58 14.37
N GLN A 169 6.86 1.83 14.85
CA GLN A 169 6.07 2.16 16.05
C GLN A 169 5.26 3.46 15.95
N THR A 170 4.97 3.92 14.74
CA THR A 170 4.07 5.07 14.50
C THR A 170 2.91 4.68 13.59
N LEU A 171 1.79 5.37 13.73
CA LEU A 171 0.63 5.16 12.87
C LEU A 171 0.54 6.26 11.82
N LEU A 172 -0.04 5.92 10.68
CA LEU A 172 -0.56 6.90 9.73
C LEU A 172 -2.08 6.89 9.85
N TYR A 173 -2.67 8.07 10.01
CA TYR A 173 -4.12 8.24 9.89
C TYR A 173 -4.44 8.64 8.46
N GLU A 174 -5.19 7.79 7.77
CA GLU A 174 -5.64 8.03 6.41
C GLU A 174 -7.14 8.38 6.41
N GLY A 175 -7.48 9.54 5.87
CA GLY A 175 -8.87 9.98 5.74
C GLY A 175 -9.68 9.15 4.74
N TYR A 176 -10.99 9.02 5.00
CA TYR A 176 -11.97 8.64 3.97
C TYR A 176 -12.07 9.77 2.95
N GLY A 177 -11.16 9.69 1.99
CA GLY A 177 -10.92 10.61 0.92
C GLY A 177 -11.97 10.61 -0.18
N ILE A 178 -11.70 11.40 -1.22
CA ILE A 178 -12.60 11.57 -2.35
C ILE A 178 -12.34 10.47 -3.38
N ARG A 179 -13.29 9.53 -3.48
CA ARG A 179 -13.30 8.51 -4.54
C ARG A 179 -13.38 9.18 -5.91
N LYS A 180 -12.55 8.73 -6.85
CA LYS A 180 -12.46 9.29 -8.20
C LYS A 180 -12.09 10.78 -8.23
N GLY A 181 -11.31 11.27 -7.27
CA GLY A 181 -10.90 12.68 -7.16
C GLY A 181 -10.29 13.25 -8.44
N MET A 182 -9.00 13.01 -8.69
CA MET A 182 -8.36 13.50 -9.92
C MET A 182 -8.85 12.78 -11.19
N TRP A 183 -9.46 11.60 -11.04
CA TRP A 183 -10.13 10.93 -12.16
C TRP A 183 -11.29 11.76 -12.72
N THR A 184 -12.04 12.49 -11.87
CA THR A 184 -13.13 13.35 -12.33
C THR A 184 -12.61 14.49 -13.21
N VAL A 185 -11.41 15.01 -12.92
CA VAL A 185 -10.74 16.02 -13.76
C VAL A 185 -10.37 15.43 -15.12
N SER A 186 -9.79 14.22 -15.12
CA SER A 186 -9.43 13.52 -16.36
C SER A 186 -10.67 13.21 -17.20
N TRP A 187 -11.75 12.74 -16.58
CA TRP A 187 -13.02 12.48 -17.23
C TRP A 187 -13.63 13.74 -17.85
N LEU A 188 -13.59 14.88 -17.15
CA LEU A 188 -14.07 16.17 -17.67
C LEU A 188 -13.23 16.62 -18.87
N ARG A 189 -11.90 16.51 -18.78
CA ARG A 189 -11.00 16.79 -19.91
C ARG A 189 -11.37 15.93 -21.12
N ASP A 190 -11.57 14.63 -20.92
CA ASP A 190 -11.89 13.70 -22.01
C ASP A 190 -13.28 13.98 -22.62
N MET A 191 -14.25 14.42 -21.81
CA MET A 191 -15.56 14.86 -22.28
C MET A 191 -15.52 16.10 -23.18
N LEU A 192 -14.59 17.02 -22.92
CA LEU A 192 -14.42 18.22 -23.76
C LEU A 192 -13.82 17.89 -25.14
N GLY A 193 -13.25 16.68 -25.27
CA GLY A 193 -12.92 16.07 -26.55
C GLY A 193 -11.73 16.71 -27.29
N GLU A 194 -11.63 16.41 -28.57
CA GLU A 194 -10.48 16.76 -29.42
C GLU A 194 -10.24 18.27 -29.54
N SER A 195 -11.29 19.10 -29.42
CA SER A 195 -11.17 20.56 -29.52
C SER A 195 -10.29 21.14 -28.41
N LEU A 196 -10.43 20.66 -27.16
CA LEU A 196 -9.59 21.10 -26.05
C LEU A 196 -8.12 20.71 -26.29
N ILE A 197 -7.88 19.50 -26.79
CA ILE A 197 -6.54 18.98 -27.05
C ILE A 197 -5.87 19.80 -28.17
N GLN A 198 -6.62 20.11 -29.24
CA GLN A 198 -6.15 20.95 -30.33
C GLN A 198 -5.85 22.38 -29.88
N ASP A 199 -6.75 22.99 -29.11
CA ASP A 199 -6.55 24.35 -28.55
C ASP A 199 -5.33 24.41 -27.62
N ALA A 200 -5.12 23.37 -26.80
CA ALA A 200 -4.01 23.29 -25.86
C ALA A 200 -2.69 23.16 -26.63
N LYS A 201 -2.66 22.27 -27.63
CA LYS A 201 -1.50 22.09 -28.52
C LYS A 201 -1.17 23.37 -29.30
N ALA A 202 -2.18 24.10 -29.78
CA ALA A 202 -1.98 25.37 -30.47
C ALA A 202 -1.37 26.46 -29.57
N GLN A 203 -1.46 26.30 -28.25
CA GLN A 203 -0.90 27.21 -27.24
C GLN A 203 0.34 26.64 -26.54
N ASP A 204 0.86 25.49 -26.96
CA ASP A 204 1.97 24.78 -26.31
C ASP A 204 1.71 24.49 -24.82
N LEU A 205 0.46 24.14 -24.50
CA LEU A 205 0.02 23.80 -23.15
C LEU A 205 -0.46 22.35 -23.08
N SER A 206 -0.45 21.77 -21.88
CA SER A 206 -1.26 20.58 -21.60
C SER A 206 -2.76 20.95 -21.62
N PRO A 207 -3.67 20.02 -21.93
CA PRO A 207 -5.11 20.24 -21.80
C PRO A 207 -5.51 20.74 -20.40
N GLU A 208 -4.87 20.22 -19.35
CA GLU A 208 -5.06 20.60 -17.96
C GLU A 208 -4.61 22.05 -17.70
N ASP A 209 -3.46 22.47 -18.22
CA ASP A 209 -2.98 23.85 -18.06
C ASP A 209 -3.85 24.84 -18.82
N LEU A 210 -4.36 24.46 -19.99
CA LEU A 210 -5.33 25.29 -20.71
C LEU A 210 -6.63 25.43 -19.91
N LEU A 211 -7.11 24.36 -19.27
CA LEU A 211 -8.28 24.43 -18.38
C LEU A 211 -8.01 25.33 -17.17
N ASN A 212 -6.84 25.22 -16.53
CA ASN A 212 -6.43 26.10 -15.43
C ASN A 212 -6.39 27.58 -15.86
N LYS A 213 -5.85 27.86 -17.04
CA LYS A 213 -5.81 29.22 -17.59
C LYS A 213 -7.22 29.76 -17.85
N LYS A 214 -8.13 28.94 -18.40
CA LYS A 214 -9.52 29.31 -18.67
C LYS A 214 -10.35 29.47 -17.38
N SER A 215 -10.05 28.72 -16.31
CA SER A 215 -10.77 28.81 -15.03
C SER A 215 -10.38 30.06 -14.25
N VAL A 216 -9.10 30.44 -14.24
CA VAL A 216 -8.60 31.67 -13.61
C VAL A 216 -9.23 32.92 -14.23
N LEU A 217 -9.42 32.95 -15.55
CA LEU A 217 -10.04 34.07 -16.27
C LEU A 217 -11.54 34.24 -15.97
N ARG A 218 -12.22 33.24 -15.39
CA ARG A 218 -13.64 33.32 -14.99
C ARG A 218 -13.85 33.61 -13.51
N ALA A 219 -12.85 33.35 -12.66
CA ALA A 219 -12.91 33.64 -11.22
C ALA A 219 -12.85 35.14 -10.89
N THR A 220 -12.46 35.99 -11.84
CA THR A 220 -12.49 37.46 -11.72
C THR A 220 -13.87 38.09 -11.95
N TRP A 221 -14.92 37.29 -12.13
CA TRP A 221 -16.31 37.76 -12.33
C TRP A 221 -17.31 37.19 -11.30
N LEU A 222 -16.82 36.71 -10.15
CA LEU A 222 -17.60 36.45 -8.93
C LEU A 222 -17.02 37.28 -7.79
#